data_AF-A0A177EFE6-F1
#
_entry.id   AF-A0A177EFE6-F1
#
_cell.length_a   1.000
_cell.length_b   1.000
_cell.length_c   1.000
_cell.angle_alpha   90.00
_cell.angle_beta   90.00
_cell.angle_gamma   90.00
#
_symmetry.space_group_name_H-M   'P 1'
#
loop_
_entity.id
_entity.type
_entity.pdbx_description
1 polymer ?
#
loop_
_entity_poly.entity_id
_entity_poly.type
_entity_poly.pdbx_seq_one_letter_code
_entity_poly.pdbx_strand_id
1 'polypeptide(L)'
;MESIRSITEAVISTILKNEGFTAVDNKALDLFTTSILNYTVYTSAWLKKQCELSRRTSPTLVDASCLMQEINTTAKQHDKSSLMEILDKFNSSPLAQLEIEEEVSSDTDHEFISEACAQVEYPQNYYDFLPKLPPAHTFKNSAIKRKITDDRAQKARIRNEQIKQVVENLFSIMVKNKKSPGYANYLM
;
A
#
# COMPACT_ATOMS: atom_id res chain seq x y z
N MET A 1 17.25 6.28 -7.96
CA MET A 1 18.63 6.39 -7.40
C MET A 1 19.47 7.40 -8.16
N GLU A 2 19.39 7.44 -9.50
CA GLU A 2 20.08 8.47 -10.30
C GLU A 2 19.64 9.90 -9.93
N SER A 3 18.34 10.12 -9.65
CA SER A 3 17.83 11.40 -9.15
C SER A 3 18.42 11.84 -7.81
N ILE A 4 18.59 10.92 -6.85
CA ILE A 4 19.16 11.25 -5.54
C ILE A 4 20.64 11.60 -5.68
N ARG A 5 21.36 10.88 -6.56
CA ARG A 5 22.78 11.15 -6.82
C ARG A 5 22.97 12.52 -7.48
N SER A 6 22.16 12.86 -8.49
CA SER A 6 22.22 14.17 -9.15
C SER A 6 21.89 15.32 -8.19
N ILE A 7 20.91 15.14 -7.31
CA ILE A 7 20.60 16.12 -6.24
C ILE A 7 21.80 16.27 -5.30
N THR A 8 22.40 15.17 -4.87
CA THR A 8 23.55 15.20 -3.95
C THR A 8 24.76 15.89 -4.60
N GLU A 9 25.00 15.61 -5.88
CA GLU A 9 26.05 16.27 -6.66
C GLU A 9 25.80 17.78 -6.81
N ALA A 10 24.54 18.18 -7.05
CA ALA A 10 24.14 19.59 -7.09
C ALA A 10 24.40 20.29 -5.75
N VAL A 11 24.00 19.67 -4.64
CA VAL A 11 24.23 20.18 -3.28
C VAL A 11 25.72 20.35 -2.97
N ILE A 12 26.53 19.34 -3.29
CA ILE A 12 27.99 19.40 -3.12
C ILE A 12 28.57 20.53 -3.97
N SER A 13 28.16 20.63 -5.23
CA SER A 13 28.65 21.66 -6.15
C SER A 13 28.32 23.07 -5.66
N THR A 14 27.14 23.28 -5.08
CA THR A 14 26.77 24.55 -4.46
C THR A 14 27.59 24.87 -3.20
N ILE A 15 27.88 23.87 -2.36
CA ILE A 15 28.76 24.06 -1.19
C ILE A 15 30.17 24.44 -1.64
N LEU A 16 30.73 23.74 -2.62
CA LEU A 16 32.07 24.03 -3.15
C LEU A 16 32.15 25.41 -3.81
N LYS A 17 31.10 25.85 -4.52
CA LYS A 17 31.03 27.22 -5.06
C LYS A 17 31.04 28.28 -3.95
N ASN A 18 30.34 28.05 -2.85
CA ASN A 18 30.32 28.98 -1.71
C ASN A 18 31.66 29.09 -1.00
N GLU A 19 32.42 27.99 -0.93
CA GLU A 19 33.80 27.98 -0.40
C GLU A 19 34.83 28.58 -1.40
N GLY A 20 34.39 29.01 -2.58
CA GLY A 20 35.23 29.72 -3.55
C GLY A 20 35.95 28.83 -4.57
N PHE A 21 35.59 27.55 -4.71
CA PHE A 21 36.18 26.69 -5.73
C PHE A 21 35.65 27.04 -7.13
N THR A 22 36.58 27.22 -8.08
CA THR A 22 36.28 27.62 -9.46
C THR A 22 36.15 26.45 -10.43
N ALA A 23 36.83 25.33 -10.14
CA ALA A 23 36.76 24.11 -10.92
C ALA A 23 36.88 22.89 -9.99
N VAL A 24 36.23 21.80 -10.37
CA VAL A 24 36.23 20.53 -9.62
C VAL A 24 36.55 19.41 -10.60
N ASP A 25 37.39 18.46 -10.17
CA ASP A 25 37.60 17.22 -10.93
C ASP A 25 36.38 16.31 -10.78
N ASN A 26 35.77 15.93 -11.91
CA ASN A 26 34.59 15.07 -11.96
C ASN A 26 34.80 13.74 -11.22
N LYS A 27 36.01 13.17 -11.23
CA LYS A 27 36.28 11.91 -10.51
C LYS A 27 36.29 12.11 -8.99
N ALA A 28 36.83 13.23 -8.54
CA ALA A 28 36.84 13.57 -7.11
C ALA A 28 35.43 13.90 -6.63
N LEU A 29 34.64 14.62 -7.44
CA LEU A 29 33.24 14.92 -7.17
C LEU A 29 32.40 13.64 -7.03
N ASP A 30 32.64 12.65 -7.90
CA ASP A 30 31.90 11.40 -7.87
C ASP A 30 32.23 10.53 -6.65
N LEU A 31 33.51 10.44 -6.30
CA LEU A 31 33.96 9.76 -5.08
C LEU A 31 33.43 10.45 -3.83
N PHE A 32 33.38 11.78 -3.82
CA PHE A 32 32.85 12.54 -2.69
C PHE A 32 31.34 12.36 -2.56
N THR A 33 30.60 12.41 -3.66
CA THR A 33 29.16 12.13 -3.70
C THR A 33 28.86 10.73 -3.16
N THR A 34 29.61 9.73 -3.61
CA THR A 34 29.50 8.35 -3.13
C THR A 34 29.82 8.24 -1.63
N SER A 35 30.83 8.96 -1.15
CA SER A 35 31.21 8.97 0.27
C SER A 35 30.14 9.58 1.16
N ILE A 36 29.52 10.68 0.73
CA ILE A 36 28.41 11.32 1.46
C ILE A 36 27.19 10.41 1.51
N LEU A 37 26.84 9.77 0.39
CA LEU A 37 25.73 8.80 0.35
C LEU A 37 26.00 7.60 1.26
N ASN A 38 27.23 7.08 1.28
CA ASN A 38 27.59 6.00 2.19
C ASN A 38 27.54 6.44 3.66
N TYR A 39 27.90 7.70 3.93
CA TYR A 39 27.82 8.28 5.27
C TYR A 39 26.36 8.44 5.75
N THR A 40 25.44 8.86 4.88
CA THR A 40 24.01 8.96 5.22
C THR A 40 23.38 7.58 5.48
N VAL A 41 23.79 6.57 4.70
CA VAL A 41 23.39 5.17 4.95
C VAL A 41 23.97 4.65 6.27
N TYR A 42 25.23 4.95 6.56
CA TYR A 42 25.88 4.54 7.80
C TYR A 42 25.19 5.14 9.04
N THR A 43 24.96 6.46 9.03
CA THR A 43 24.33 7.17 10.14
C THR A 43 22.88 6.73 10.36
N SER A 44 22.11 6.52 9.28
CA SER A 44 20.73 6.00 9.38
C SER A 44 20.68 4.56 9.91
N ALA A 45 21.60 3.68 9.49
CA ALA A 45 21.70 2.32 10.00
C ALA A 45 22.05 2.29 11.51
N TRP A 46 22.94 3.19 11.94
CA TRP A 46 23.28 3.34 13.36
C TRP A 46 22.08 3.83 14.17
N LEU A 47 21.36 4.86 13.69
CA LEU A 47 20.16 5.38 14.36
C LEU A 47 19.08 4.30 14.48
N LYS A 48 18.87 3.53 13.42
CA LYS A 48 17.96 2.38 13.43
C LYS A 48 18.35 1.38 14.52
N LYS A 49 19.64 1.03 14.63
CA LYS A 49 20.14 0.12 15.67
C LYS A 49 19.86 0.65 17.09
N GLN A 50 20.03 1.95 17.33
CA GLN A 50 19.71 2.55 18.65
C GLN A 50 18.21 2.54 18.95
N CYS A 51 17.38 2.77 17.92
CA CYS A 51 15.93 2.67 18.06
C CYS A 51 15.52 1.22 18.41
N GLU A 52 16.10 0.23 17.73
CA GLU A 52 15.88 -1.19 18.01
C GLU A 52 16.31 -1.59 19.43
N LEU A 53 17.48 -1.12 19.89
CA LEU A 53 17.94 -1.33 21.27
C LEU A 53 16.97 -0.76 22.31
N SER A 54 16.39 0.40 22.01
CA SER A 54 15.40 1.05 22.87
C SER A 54 13.95 0.57 22.63
N ARG A 55 13.74 -0.41 21.74
CA ARG A 55 12.42 -0.93 21.31
C ARG A 55 11.46 0.16 20.79
N ARG A 56 12.02 1.27 20.27
CA ARG A 56 11.29 2.38 19.64
C ARG A 56 11.43 2.29 18.13
N THR A 57 10.49 2.87 17.39
CA THR A 57 10.54 2.93 15.92
C THR A 57 11.09 4.26 15.39
N SER A 58 10.96 5.33 16.16
CA SER A 58 11.35 6.68 15.75
C SER A 58 12.61 7.16 16.48
N PRO A 59 13.64 7.63 15.74
CA PRO A 59 14.82 8.27 16.36
C PRO A 59 14.44 9.63 16.96
N THR A 60 15.00 9.94 18.12
CA THR A 60 14.86 11.23 18.79
C THR A 60 16.09 12.11 18.56
N LEU A 61 15.98 13.41 18.79
CA LEU A 61 17.11 14.34 18.72
C LEU A 61 18.26 13.96 19.66
N VAL A 62 17.96 13.30 20.78
CA VAL A 62 18.96 12.79 21.73
C VAL A 62 19.74 11.61 21.14
N ASP A 63 19.08 10.74 20.39
CA ASP A 63 19.76 9.62 19.71
C ASP A 63 20.70 10.17 18.62
N ALA A 64 20.28 11.23 17.91
CA ALA A 64 21.11 11.93 16.93
C ALA A 64 22.29 12.69 17.56
N SER A 65 22.10 13.34 18.71
CA SER A 65 23.21 14.01 19.41
C SER A 65 24.23 13.03 19.95
N CYS A 66 23.79 11.85 20.41
CA CYS A 66 24.67 10.76 20.83
C CYS A 66 25.54 10.25 19.66
N LEU A 67 24.94 10.04 18.48
CA LEU A 67 25.68 9.71 17.26
C LEU A 67 26.75 10.76 16.93
N MET A 68 26.37 12.04 16.96
CA MET A 68 27.29 13.13 16.63
C MET A 68 28.44 13.21 17.64
N GLN A 69 28.18 12.92 18.92
CA GLN A 69 29.21 12.83 19.94
C GLN A 69 30.16 11.65 19.70
N GLU A 70 29.64 10.47 19.34
CA GLU A 70 30.47 9.31 18.99
C GLU A 70 31.38 9.61 17.79
N ILE A 71 30.85 10.23 16.74
CA ILE A 71 31.63 10.62 15.56
C ILE A 71 32.70 11.66 15.94
N ASN A 72 32.33 12.69 16.70
CA ASN A 72 33.25 13.73 17.15
C ASN A 72 34.32 13.23 18.14
N THR A 73 34.04 12.17 18.90
CA THR A 73 35.07 11.58 19.80
C THR A 73 36.08 10.73 19.04
N THR A 74 35.71 10.13 17.90
CA THR A 74 36.64 9.41 17.03
C THR A 74 37.53 10.34 16.21
N ALA A 75 37.00 11.48 15.77
CA ALA A 75 37.78 12.55 15.16
C ALA A 75 38.40 13.41 16.26
N LYS A 76 39.66 13.16 16.65
CA LYS A 76 40.41 13.94 17.66
C LYS A 76 40.67 15.41 17.24
N GLN A 77 39.63 16.19 16.92
CA GLN A 77 39.72 17.60 16.59
C GLN A 77 38.69 18.39 17.39
N HIS A 78 39.24 19.09 18.38
CA HIS A 78 38.78 20.39 18.81
C HIS A 78 38.72 21.31 17.59
N ASP A 79 37.53 21.57 17.05
CA ASP A 79 37.30 22.88 16.44
C ASP A 79 35.96 23.43 16.94
N LYS A 80 36.05 24.60 17.58
CA LYS A 80 34.98 25.24 18.32
C LYS A 80 34.12 26.12 17.40
N SER A 81 33.85 25.70 16.17
CA SER A 81 32.74 26.32 15.45
C SER A 81 31.45 25.85 16.12
N SER A 82 30.76 26.75 16.82
CA SER A 82 29.45 26.43 17.40
C SER A 82 28.55 25.94 16.27
N LEU A 83 27.75 24.89 16.48
CA LEU A 83 26.76 24.45 15.49
C LEU A 83 25.88 25.60 15.00
N MET A 84 25.70 26.62 15.85
CA MET A 84 25.02 27.88 15.51
C MET A 84 25.76 28.70 14.45
N GLU A 85 27.08 28.77 14.48
CA GLU A 85 27.87 29.49 13.45
C GLU A 85 27.79 28.79 12.10
N ILE A 86 27.76 27.45 12.10
CA ILE A 86 27.58 26.65 10.88
C ILE A 86 26.15 26.84 10.35
N LEU A 87 25.16 26.87 11.25
CA LEU A 87 23.77 27.12 10.91
C LEU A 87 23.55 28.51 10.33
N ASP A 88 24.21 29.54 10.88
CA ASP A 88 24.12 30.92 10.39
C ASP A 88 24.78 31.07 9.00
N LYS A 89 25.90 30.37 8.75
CA LYS A 89 26.50 30.28 7.42
C LYS A 89 25.62 29.51 6.42
N PHE A 90 24.92 28.49 6.89
CA PHE A 90 24.00 27.71 6.05
C PHE A 90 22.75 28.52 5.67
N ASN A 91 22.14 29.23 6.63
CA ASN A 91 20.95 30.04 6.39
C ASN A 91 21.23 31.26 5.50
N SER A 92 22.47 31.75 5.49
CA SER A 92 22.91 32.82 4.60
C SER A 92 23.39 32.34 3.22
N SER A 93 23.46 31.02 3.01
CA SER A 93 23.91 30.39 1.77
C SER A 93 22.75 30.16 0.78
N PRO A 94 23.00 30.23 -0.54
CA PRO A 94 22.01 29.94 -1.58
C PRO A 94 21.50 28.48 -1.57
N LEU A 95 22.05 27.61 -0.72
CA LEU A 95 21.58 26.24 -0.53
C LEU A 95 20.13 26.15 -0.04
N ALA A 96 19.67 27.18 0.70
CA ALA A 96 18.30 27.24 1.23
C ALA A 96 17.23 27.41 0.13
N GLN A 97 17.63 27.73 -1.10
CA GLN A 97 16.74 28.02 -2.24
C GLN A 97 16.64 26.85 -3.24
N LEU A 98 17.24 25.70 -2.94
CA LEU A 98 17.21 24.54 -3.83
C LEU A 98 15.83 23.86 -3.73
N GLU A 99 14.84 24.38 -4.47
CA GLU A 99 13.57 23.70 -4.69
C GLU A 99 13.82 22.50 -5.60
N ILE A 100 13.76 21.30 -5.02
CA ILE A 100 13.82 20.05 -5.76
C ILE A 100 12.43 19.84 -6.35
N GLU A 101 12.27 20.08 -7.64
CA GLU A 101 11.09 19.64 -8.38
C GLU A 101 11.07 18.10 -8.36
N GLU A 102 10.25 17.51 -7.48
CA GLU A 102 9.86 16.12 -7.64
C GLU A 102 9.04 16.02 -8.92
N GLU A 103 9.65 15.51 -10.00
CA GLU A 103 8.93 15.00 -11.15
C GLU A 103 8.08 13.81 -10.67
N VAL A 104 6.90 14.11 -10.12
CA VAL A 104 5.84 13.13 -9.95
C VAL A 104 5.36 12.85 -11.36
N SER A 105 5.91 11.81 -11.99
CA SER A 105 5.42 11.28 -13.26
C SER A 105 3.93 10.96 -13.08
N SER A 106 3.07 11.89 -13.51
CA SER A 106 1.63 11.67 -13.61
C SER A 106 1.34 10.82 -14.84
N ASP A 107 1.96 9.65 -14.93
CA ASP A 107 1.52 8.60 -15.84
C ASP A 107 0.28 7.96 -15.21
N THR A 108 -0.81 8.72 -15.17
CA THR A 108 -2.13 8.09 -15.27
C THR A 108 -2.25 7.63 -16.71
N ASP A 109 -1.61 6.50 -17.00
CA ASP A 109 -1.80 5.75 -18.23
C ASP A 109 -3.30 5.60 -18.43
N HIS A 110 -3.87 6.34 -19.39
CA HIS A 110 -5.18 6.04 -19.91
C HIS A 110 -5.06 4.70 -20.64
N GLU A 111 -5.27 3.62 -19.88
CA GLU A 111 -5.24 2.25 -20.35
C GLU A 111 -6.17 2.15 -21.59
N PHE A 112 -5.60 1.85 -22.75
CA PHE A 112 -6.35 1.74 -24.00
C PHE A 112 -7.33 0.56 -23.90
N ILE A 113 -8.61 0.84 -23.69
CA ILE A 113 -9.66 -0.17 -23.67
C ILE A 113 -10.11 -0.39 -25.12
N SER A 114 -9.68 -1.49 -25.74
CA SER A 114 -10.17 -1.86 -27.07
C SER A 114 -11.67 -2.19 -27.03
N GLU A 115 -12.40 -1.88 -28.11
CA GLU A 115 -13.84 -2.20 -28.26
C GLU A 115 -14.15 -3.71 -28.16
N ALA A 116 -13.14 -4.58 -28.32
CA ALA A 116 -13.25 -6.03 -28.17
C ALA A 116 -13.20 -6.50 -26.69
N CYS A 117 -12.90 -5.61 -25.74
CA CYS A 117 -12.89 -5.89 -24.32
C CYS A 117 -14.30 -5.79 -23.74
N ALA A 118 -15.07 -6.88 -23.79
CA ALA A 118 -16.31 -6.98 -23.02
C ALA A 118 -15.99 -6.87 -21.52
N GLN A 119 -16.61 -5.88 -20.85
CA GLN A 119 -16.51 -5.70 -19.40
C GLN A 119 -17.12 -6.91 -18.69
N VAL A 120 -16.37 -7.51 -17.78
CA VAL A 120 -16.87 -8.59 -16.92
C VAL A 120 -17.68 -7.96 -15.80
N GLU A 121 -18.92 -8.42 -15.63
CA GLU A 121 -19.79 -7.96 -14.56
C GLU A 121 -19.19 -8.36 -13.21
N TYR A 122 -18.95 -7.37 -12.35
CA TYR A 122 -18.39 -7.60 -11.02
C TYR A 122 -19.47 -8.22 -10.10
N PRO A 123 -19.11 -9.20 -9.25
CA PRO A 123 -20.01 -9.68 -8.20
C PRO A 123 -20.43 -8.52 -7.30
N GLN A 124 -21.64 -8.59 -6.74
CA GLN A 124 -22.23 -7.52 -5.91
C GLN A 124 -21.36 -7.06 -4.72
N ASN A 125 -20.41 -7.88 -4.27
CA ASN A 125 -19.49 -7.58 -3.16
C ASN A 125 -18.05 -7.31 -3.62
N TYR A 126 -17.84 -6.88 -4.87
CA TYR A 126 -16.53 -6.46 -5.34
C TYR A 126 -16.22 -5.06 -4.84
N TYR A 127 -15.18 -4.91 -4.01
CA TYR A 127 -14.81 -3.63 -3.44
C TYR A 127 -13.95 -2.78 -4.39
N ASP A 128 -14.14 -1.47 -4.37
CA ASP A 128 -13.46 -0.52 -5.26
C ASP A 128 -11.93 -0.44 -5.06
N PHE A 129 -11.44 -0.85 -3.88
CA PHE A 129 -9.99 -0.88 -3.61
C PHE A 129 -9.29 -2.12 -4.21
N LEU A 130 -10.05 -3.08 -4.72
CA LEU A 130 -9.49 -4.27 -5.36
C LEU A 130 -9.11 -3.95 -6.81
N PRO A 131 -8.05 -4.59 -7.34
CA PRO A 131 -7.67 -4.41 -8.74
C PRO A 131 -8.83 -4.80 -9.67
N LYS A 132 -9.01 -4.13 -10.79
CA LYS A 132 -10.08 -4.49 -11.74
C LYS A 132 -9.82 -5.88 -12.32
N LEU A 133 -10.87 -6.69 -12.45
CA LEU A 133 -10.80 -7.97 -13.15
C LEU A 133 -10.38 -7.72 -14.62
N PRO A 134 -9.53 -8.59 -15.20
CA PRO A 134 -9.14 -8.47 -16.60
C PRO A 134 -10.36 -8.63 -17.52
N PRO A 135 -10.26 -8.27 -18.81
CA PRO A 135 -11.36 -8.42 -19.75
C PRO A 135 -11.81 -9.88 -19.95
N ALA A 136 -13.06 -10.07 -20.40
CA ALA A 136 -13.67 -11.40 -20.52
C ALA A 136 -12.84 -12.39 -21.37
N HIS A 137 -12.14 -11.92 -22.41
CA HIS A 137 -11.33 -12.75 -23.31
C HIS A 137 -10.09 -13.35 -22.64
N THR A 138 -9.62 -12.78 -21.51
CA THR A 138 -8.47 -13.29 -20.75
C THR A 138 -8.84 -14.51 -19.90
N PHE A 139 -10.12 -14.69 -19.58
CA PHE A 139 -10.57 -15.83 -18.80
C PHE A 139 -10.67 -17.09 -19.67
N LYS A 140 -10.02 -18.17 -19.23
CA LYS A 140 -10.27 -19.49 -19.79
C LYS A 140 -11.70 -19.90 -19.46
N ASN A 141 -12.53 -20.09 -20.49
CA ASN A 141 -13.88 -20.63 -20.36
C ASN A 141 -13.85 -22.07 -19.83
N SER A 142 -13.76 -22.21 -18.51
CA SER A 142 -13.99 -23.50 -17.87
C SER A 142 -15.49 -23.68 -17.69
N ALA A 143 -16.07 -24.61 -18.44
CA ALA A 143 -17.46 -25.00 -18.25
C ALA A 143 -17.58 -25.70 -16.88
N ILE A 144 -17.92 -24.95 -15.83
CA ILE A 144 -18.25 -25.52 -14.53
C ILE A 144 -19.59 -26.22 -14.69
N LYS A 145 -19.54 -27.50 -15.08
CA LYS A 145 -20.69 -28.41 -14.99
C LYS A 145 -21.00 -28.58 -13.51
N ARG A 146 -21.87 -27.73 -12.95
CA ARG A 146 -22.42 -27.94 -11.62
C ARG A 146 -23.04 -29.33 -11.62
N LYS A 147 -22.49 -30.26 -10.84
CA LYS A 147 -23.12 -31.55 -10.57
C LYS A 147 -24.39 -31.26 -9.78
N ILE A 148 -25.48 -30.97 -10.47
CA ILE A 148 -26.81 -31.01 -9.89
C ILE A 148 -27.06 -32.50 -9.66
N THR A 149 -26.93 -32.95 -8.42
CA THR A 149 -27.37 -34.29 -8.02
C THR A 149 -28.89 -34.29 -8.13
N ASP A 150 -29.41 -34.77 -9.27
CA ASP A 150 -30.84 -34.90 -9.47
C ASP A 150 -31.33 -36.15 -8.71
N ASP A 151 -31.44 -36.02 -7.40
CA ASP A 151 -31.96 -37.09 -6.55
C ASP A 151 -33.50 -37.11 -6.64
N ARG A 152 -34.00 -38.08 -7.40
CA ARG A 152 -35.44 -38.33 -7.58
C ARG A 152 -36.13 -38.58 -6.23
N ALA A 153 -35.46 -39.19 -5.26
CA ALA A 153 -36.02 -39.46 -3.94
C ALA A 153 -36.16 -38.16 -3.14
N GLN A 154 -35.16 -37.28 -3.19
CA GLN A 154 -35.21 -35.97 -2.54
C GLN A 154 -36.32 -35.08 -3.12
N LYS A 155 -36.47 -35.06 -4.46
CA LYS A 155 -37.58 -34.34 -5.11
C LYS A 155 -38.96 -34.88 -4.69
N ALA A 156 -39.11 -36.21 -4.60
CA ALA A 156 -40.36 -36.83 -4.14
C ALA A 156 -40.67 -36.51 -2.67
N ARG A 157 -39.64 -36.53 -1.81
CA ARG A 157 -39.78 -36.18 -0.40
C ARG A 157 -40.22 -34.73 -0.21
N ILE A 158 -39.56 -33.78 -0.89
CA ILE A 158 -39.91 -32.35 -0.83
C ILE A 158 -41.35 -32.14 -1.31
N ARG A 159 -41.75 -32.80 -2.40
CA ARG A 159 -43.13 -32.72 -2.91
C ARG A 159 -44.14 -33.21 -1.88
N ASN A 160 -43.90 -34.36 -1.24
CA ASN A 160 -44.80 -34.90 -0.23
C ASN A 160 -44.90 -34.00 1.01
N GLU A 161 -43.78 -33.41 1.43
CA GLU A 161 -43.74 -32.47 2.54
C GLU A 161 -44.53 -31.20 2.23
N GLN A 162 -44.38 -30.65 1.02
CA GLN A 162 -45.18 -29.52 0.54
C GLN A 162 -46.68 -29.85 0.48
N ILE A 163 -47.06 -31.03 -0.02
CA ILE A 163 -48.45 -31.46 -0.06
C ILE A 163 -49.03 -31.54 1.36
N LYS A 164 -48.30 -32.16 2.29
CA LYS A 164 -48.72 -32.27 3.69
C LYS A 164 -48.95 -30.88 4.31
N GLN A 165 -48.02 -29.97 4.10
CA GLN A 165 -48.12 -28.60 4.61
C GLN A 165 -49.31 -27.84 4.01
N VAL A 166 -49.58 -28.01 2.71
CA VAL A 166 -50.75 -27.41 2.05
C VAL A 166 -52.05 -27.98 2.60
N VAL A 167 -52.13 -29.30 2.82
CA VAL A 167 -53.31 -29.96 3.40
C VAL A 167 -53.56 -29.45 4.82
N GLU A 168 -52.53 -29.40 5.67
CA GLU A 168 -52.64 -28.88 7.04
C GLU A 168 -53.10 -27.41 7.06
N ASN A 169 -52.52 -26.58 6.19
CA ASN A 169 -52.91 -25.19 6.06
C ASN A 169 -54.37 -25.04 5.59
N LEU A 170 -54.78 -25.84 4.60
CA LEU A 170 -56.16 -25.83 4.11
C LEU A 170 -57.14 -26.25 5.20
N PHE A 171 -56.82 -27.31 5.95
CA PHE A 171 -57.60 -27.73 7.11
C PHE A 171 -57.73 -26.62 8.16
N SER A 172 -56.62 -25.96 8.50
CA SER A 172 -56.61 -24.83 9.43
C SER A 172 -57.53 -23.69 8.95
N ILE A 173 -57.51 -23.37 7.66
CA ILE A 173 -58.38 -22.36 7.05
C ILE A 173 -59.85 -22.79 7.09
N MET A 174 -60.16 -24.04 6.78
CA MET A 174 -61.55 -24.56 6.78
C MET A 174 -62.16 -24.58 8.19
N VAL A 175 -61.38 -24.95 9.20
CA VAL A 175 -61.79 -24.90 10.62
C VAL A 175 -62.08 -23.46 11.05
N LYS A 176 -61.19 -22.51 10.71
CA LYS A 176 -61.40 -21.08 11.01
C LYS A 176 -62.63 -20.51 10.32
N ASN A 177 -62.94 -20.96 9.10
CA ASN A 177 -64.08 -20.49 8.32
C ASN A 177 -65.41 -21.22 8.62
N LYS A 178 -65.46 -22.12 9.62
CA LYS A 178 -66.65 -22.93 9.99
C LYS A 178 -67.29 -23.69 8.81
N LYS A 179 -66.51 -23.97 7.76
CA LYS A 179 -66.91 -24.74 6.57
C LYS A 179 -66.17 -26.08 6.52
N SER A 180 -66.01 -26.74 7.67
CA SER A 180 -65.43 -28.09 7.69
C SER A 180 -66.44 -29.09 7.08
N PRO A 181 -66.00 -30.00 6.19
CA PRO A 181 -66.88 -31.06 5.72
C PRO A 181 -67.18 -31.98 6.90
N GLY A 182 -68.45 -32.29 7.18
CA GLY A 182 -68.89 -33.12 8.31
C GLY A 182 -68.39 -34.57 8.32
N TYR A 183 -67.50 -34.94 7.40
CA TYR A 183 -66.95 -36.28 7.22
C TYR A 183 -65.41 -36.34 7.20
N ALA A 184 -64.73 -35.30 7.71
CA ALA A 184 -63.26 -35.29 7.78
C ALA A 184 -62.68 -36.15 8.92
N ASN A 185 -63.37 -37.23 9.32
CA ASN A 185 -62.98 -38.09 10.43
C ASN A 185 -63.10 -39.59 10.07
N TYR A 186 -62.61 -39.94 8.88
CA TYR A 186 -62.37 -41.33 8.51
C TYR A 186 -60.98 -41.37 7.87
N LEU A 187 -60.00 -41.99 8.55
CA LEU A 187 -58.56 -42.04 8.25
C LEU A 187 -57.66 -41.04 9.01
N MET A 188 -57.91 -40.86 10.32
CA MET A 188 -56.80 -41.02 11.27
C MET A 188 -56.75 -42.49 11.70
#